data_AF-A0AAD5MHJ4-F1
#
_entry.id   AF-A0AAD5MHJ4-F1
#
_cell.length_a   1.000
_cell.length_b   1.000
_cell.length_c   1.000
_cell.angle_alpha   90.00
_cell.angle_beta   90.00
_cell.angle_gamma   90.00
#
_symmetry.space_group_name_H-M   'P 1'
#
loop_
_entity.id
_entity.type
_entity.pdbx_description
1 polymer ?
#
loop_
_entity_poly.entity_id
_entity_poly.type
_entity_poly.pdbx_seq_one_letter_code
_entity_poly.pdbx_strand_id
1 'polypeptide(L)'
;MDKVSCIIVGSTVTGICATSNANANCLTTVPQMARVTPVPDTHLQISGNISTTNIIIASCSRAMWQNVVNRAIRMLAWGPFGSHFFSASATVN
;
A
#
# COMPACT_ATOMS: atom_id res chain seq x y z
N MET A 1 -18.54 17.17 6.33
CA MET A 1 -17.76 16.08 5.71
C MET A 1 -16.42 16.67 5.35
N ASP A 2 -15.35 16.16 5.96
CA ASP A 2 -14.00 16.60 5.61
C ASP A 2 -13.67 16.13 4.19
N LYS A 3 -13.18 17.05 3.36
CA LYS A 3 -12.79 16.75 1.97
C LYS A 3 -11.28 16.49 1.96
N VAL A 4 -10.93 15.28 1.54
CA VAL A 4 -9.54 14.82 1.44
C VAL A 4 -9.08 14.91 -0.01
N SER A 5 -8.00 15.65 -0.27
CA SER A 5 -7.38 15.77 -1.59
C SER A 5 -6.00 15.10 -1.59
N CYS A 6 -5.68 14.37 -2.66
CA CYS A 6 -4.39 13.72 -2.82
C CYS A 6 -3.43 14.62 -3.62
N ILE A 7 -2.17 14.70 -3.19
CA ILE A 7 -1.09 15.34 -3.96
C ILE A 7 -0.41 14.26 -4.79
N ILE A 8 -0.42 14.43 -6.10
CA ILE A 8 0.13 13.45 -7.05
C ILE A 8 1.35 14.08 -7.72
N VAL A 9 2.49 13.40 -7.63
CA VAL A 9 3.72 13.73 -8.37
C VAL A 9 4.01 12.57 -9.32
N GLY A 10 3.97 12.84 -10.63
CA GLY A 10 4.00 11.79 -11.65
C GLY A 10 2.76 10.90 -11.53
N SER A 11 2.95 9.63 -11.21
CA SER A 11 1.88 8.64 -10.98
C SER A 11 1.74 8.22 -9.51
N THR A 12 2.36 8.96 -8.58
CA THR A 12 2.46 8.56 -7.18
C THR A 12 1.81 9.60 -6.28
N VAL A 13 0.98 9.14 -5.33
CA VAL A 13 0.46 10.00 -4.27
C VAL A 13 1.57 10.23 -3.24
N THR A 14 2.04 11.48 -3.14
CA THR A 14 3.15 11.85 -2.24
C THR A 14 2.69 12.48 -0.94
N GLY A 15 1.41 12.84 -0.84
CA GLY A 15 0.85 13.45 0.36
C GLY A 15 -0.67 13.57 0.29
N ILE A 16 -1.26 13.79 1.44
CA ILE A 16 -2.70 13.97 1.61
C ILE A 16 -2.92 15.35 2.21
N CYS A 17 -3.97 16.02 1.76
CA CYS A 17 -4.40 17.28 2.32
C CYS A 17 -5.85 17.17 2.74
N ALA A 18 -6.09 17.25 4.05
CA ALA A 18 -7.41 17.24 4.63
C ALA A 18 -7.89 18.67 4.85
N THR A 19 -9.09 18.98 4.35
CA THR A 19 -9.72 20.29 4.51
C THR A 19 -11.10 20.15 5.13
N SER A 20 -11.38 20.97 6.15
CA SER A 20 -12.68 21.01 6.82
C SER A 20 -13.71 21.90 6.10
N ASN A 21 -13.29 22.63 5.07
CA ASN A 21 -14.13 23.55 4.31
C ASN A 21 -14.27 23.10 2.86
N ALA A 22 -15.50 23.01 2.35
CA ALA A 22 -15.80 22.56 0.99
C ALA A 22 -15.12 23.39 -0.13
N ASN A 23 -14.76 24.65 0.18
CA ASN A 23 -14.15 25.61 -0.74
C ASN A 23 -12.64 25.81 -0.50
N ALA A 24 -12.03 25.06 0.41
CA ALA A 24 -10.60 25.17 0.68
C ALA A 24 -9.80 24.37 -0.35
N ASN A 25 -8.98 25.06 -1.12
CA ASN A 25 -8.04 24.43 -2.04
C ASN A 25 -6.76 24.05 -1.28
N CYS A 26 -6.25 22.85 -1.55
CA CYS A 26 -4.93 22.40 -1.09
C CYS A 26 -3.86 23.10 -1.94
N LEU A 27 -3.47 24.28 -1.50
CA LEU A 27 -2.42 25.08 -2.13
C LEU A 27 -1.06 24.62 -1.60
N THR A 28 -0.13 24.31 -2.50
CA THR A 28 1.24 23.89 -2.18
C THR A 28 2.17 25.06 -1.85
N THR A 29 1.67 26.29 -1.84
CA THR A 29 2.40 27.50 -1.45
C THR A 29 2.45 27.66 0.07
N VAL A 30 3.58 28.12 0.60
CA VAL A 30 3.72 28.53 2.01
C VAL A 30 2.67 29.62 2.30
N PRO A 31 1.86 29.54 3.39
CA PRO A 31 1.97 28.68 4.59
C PRO A 31 1.07 27.43 4.59
N GLN A 32 0.41 27.12 3.48
CA GLN A 32 -0.61 26.05 3.42
C GLN A 32 -0.03 24.63 3.34
N MET A 33 1.30 24.49 3.18
CA MET A 33 2.02 23.23 3.36
C MET A 33 1.79 22.59 4.74
N ALA A 34 1.43 23.36 5.77
CA ALA A 34 1.11 22.81 7.10
C ALA A 34 -0.14 21.90 7.13
N ARG A 35 -0.97 21.92 6.07
CA ARG A 35 -2.15 21.05 5.93
C ARG A 35 -1.86 19.79 5.11
N VAL A 36 -0.67 19.69 4.55
CA VAL A 36 -0.22 18.50 3.83
C VAL A 36 0.41 17.55 4.83
N THR A 37 -0.23 16.40 5.01
CA THR A 37 0.31 15.31 5.81
C THR A 37 0.88 14.23 4.90
N PRO A 38 1.89 13.49 5.36
CA PRO A 38 2.30 12.27 4.67
C PRO A 38 1.12 11.30 4.54
N VAL A 39 1.19 10.44 3.51
CA VAL A 39 0.22 9.36 3.33
C VAL A 39 0.32 8.40 4.53
N PRO A 40 -0.76 8.10 5.26
CA PRO A 40 -0.72 7.16 6.37
C PRO A 40 -0.25 5.77 5.90
N ASP A 41 0.57 5.11 6.72
CA ASP A 41 1.14 3.80 6.40
C ASP A 41 0.09 2.72 6.10
N THR A 42 -1.11 2.83 6.69
CA THR A 42 -2.24 1.92 6.42
C THR A 42 -2.69 1.95 4.96
N HIS A 43 -2.49 3.05 4.24
CA HIS A 43 -2.77 3.16 2.81
C HIS A 43 -1.60 2.72 1.92
N LEU A 44 -0.42 2.50 2.52
CA LEU A 44 0.80 2.05 1.85
C LEU A 44 1.05 0.54 2.03
N GLN A 45 0.24 -0.13 2.85
CA GLN A 45 0.35 -1.55 3.14
C GLN A 45 -0.79 -2.33 2.48
N ILE A 46 -0.45 -3.48 1.89
CA ILE A 46 -1.42 -4.47 1.41
C ILE A 46 -1.26 -5.72 2.28
N SER A 47 -2.36 -6.15 2.89
CA SER A 47 -2.46 -7.40 3.65
C SER A 47 -3.53 -8.30 3.04
N GLY A 48 -3.34 -9.61 3.11
CA GLY A 48 -4.35 -10.57 2.66
C GLY A 48 -4.10 -11.96 3.26
N ASN A 49 -5.17 -12.77 3.28
CA ASN A 49 -5.11 -14.14 3.76
C ASN A 49 -5.22 -15.10 2.57
N ILE A 50 -4.34 -16.11 2.53
CA ILE A 50 -4.43 -17.18 1.54
C ILE A 50 -5.13 -18.37 2.20
N SER A 51 -6.33 -18.67 1.73
CA SER A 51 -7.07 -19.88 2.12
C SER A 51 -6.99 -20.90 0.99
N THR A 52 -6.70 -22.15 1.33
CA THR A 52 -6.75 -23.28 0.39
C THR A 52 -7.87 -24.24 0.79
N THR A 53 -8.56 -24.79 -0.20
CA THR A 53 -9.51 -25.90 -0.03
C THR A 53 -8.90 -27.24 -0.44
N ASN A 54 -7.70 -27.23 -1.04
CA ASN A 54 -6.99 -28.43 -1.46
C ASN A 54 -6.26 -29.04 -0.27
N ILE A 55 -6.63 -30.28 0.08
CA ILE A 55 -6.10 -31.00 1.25
C ILE A 55 -4.59 -31.28 1.16
N ILE A 56 -4.04 -31.37 -0.06
CA ILE A 56 -2.60 -31.54 -0.29
C ILE A 56 -1.87 -30.25 0.08
N ILE A 57 -2.41 -29.10 -0.32
CA ILE A 57 -1.82 -27.79 -0.01
C ILE A 57 -2.05 -27.43 1.46
N ALA A 58 -3.16 -27.87 2.06
CA ALA A 58 -3.45 -27.70 3.48
C ALA A 58 -2.49 -28.51 4.37
N SER A 59 -2.01 -29.66 3.88
CA SER A 59 -1.02 -30.49 4.60
C SER A 59 0.43 -30.09 4.33
N CYS A 60 0.68 -29.09 3.49
CA CYS A 60 2.02 -28.54 3.28
C CYS A 60 2.60 -27.96 4.57
N SER A 61 3.91 -28.13 4.76
CA SER A 61 4.64 -27.53 5.88
C SER A 61 4.68 -26.00 5.77
N ARG A 62 4.90 -25.30 6.89
CA ARG A 62 5.14 -23.85 6.89
C ARG A 62 6.24 -23.44 5.90
N ALA A 63 7.29 -24.24 5.74
CA ALA A 63 8.38 -23.97 4.79
C ALA A 63 7.89 -23.99 3.33
N MET A 64 6.99 -24.91 2.97
CA MET A 64 6.36 -24.92 1.64
C MET A 64 5.48 -23.69 1.43
N TRP A 65 4.68 -23.30 2.43
CA TRP A 65 3.90 -22.07 2.36
C TRP A 65 4.77 -20.84 2.22
N GLN A 66 5.88 -20.76 2.95
CA GLN A 66 6.83 -19.66 2.83
C GLN A 66 7.41 -19.57 1.42
N ASN A 67 7.67 -20.69 0.74
CA ASN A 67 8.10 -20.69 -0.66
C ASN A 67 7.04 -20.13 -1.62
N VAL A 68 5.77 -20.50 -1.43
CA VAL A 68 4.64 -19.95 -2.21
C VAL A 68 4.55 -18.45 -2.03
N VAL A 69 4.56 -17.99 -0.78
CA VAL A 69 4.45 -16.57 -0.45
C VAL A 69 5.68 -15.79 -0.94
N ASN A 70 6.89 -16.34 -0.81
CA ASN A 70 8.12 -15.72 -1.34
C ASN A 70 8.05 -15.52 -2.85
N ARG A 71 7.40 -16.43 -3.59
CA ARG A 71 7.20 -16.27 -5.03
C ARG A 71 6.24 -15.11 -5.34
N ALA A 72 5.18 -14.94 -4.55
CA ALA A 72 4.29 -13.79 -4.67
C ALA A 72 5.02 -12.47 -4.38
N ILE A 73 5.85 -12.41 -3.32
CA ILE A 73 6.70 -11.25 -3.01
C ILE A 73 7.61 -10.90 -4.18
N ARG A 74 8.26 -11.88 -4.80
CA ARG A 74 9.14 -11.64 -5.96
C ARG A 74 8.38 -11.04 -7.14
N MET A 75 7.15 -11.48 -7.40
CA MET A 75 6.29 -10.92 -8.44
C MET A 75 5.86 -9.48 -8.13
N LEU A 76 5.67 -9.15 -6.86
CA LEU A 76 5.34 -7.79 -6.40
C LEU A 76 6.55 -6.86 -6.47
N ALA A 77 7.74 -7.32 -6.07
CA ALA A 77 8.94 -6.49 -5.99
C ALA A 77 9.66 -6.33 -7.34
N TRP A 78 9.72 -7.39 -8.15
CA TRP A 78 10.54 -7.43 -9.38
C TRP A 78 9.75 -7.83 -10.63
N GLY A 79 8.49 -8.22 -10.47
CA GLY A 79 7.62 -8.63 -11.56
C GLY A 79 6.92 -7.43 -12.22
N PRO A 80 5.82 -7.68 -12.95
CA PRO A 80 5.07 -6.62 -13.66
C PRO A 80 4.50 -5.54 -12.73
N PHE A 81 4.52 -5.77 -11.41
CA PHE A 81 4.07 -4.82 -10.40
C PHE A 81 5.20 -4.07 -9.69
N GLY A 82 6.48 -4.32 -10.01
CA GLY A 82 7.63 -3.75 -9.29
C GLY A 82 7.67 -2.23 -9.24
N SER A 83 7.11 -1.55 -10.24
CA SER A 83 7.00 -0.08 -10.25
C SER A 83 5.96 0.48 -9.28
N HIS A 84 5.07 -0.37 -8.74
CA HIS A 84 3.99 0.02 -7.83
C HIS A 84 4.31 -0.25 -6.36
N PHE A 85 5.38 -0.99 -6.07
CA PHE A 85 5.76 -1.39 -4.73
C PHE A 85 7.20 -0.99 -4.43
N PHE A 86 7.42 -0.24 -3.36
CA PHE A 86 8.77 0.10 -2.91
C PHE A 86 9.48 -1.11 -2.29
N SER A 87 8.74 -1.93 -1.53
CA SER A 87 9.23 -3.15 -0.89
C SER A 87 8.08 -4.11 -0.65
N ALA A 88 8.37 -5.41 -0.63
CA ALA A 88 7.40 -6.44 -0.26
C ALA A 88 8.02 -7.44 0.72
N SER A 89 7.28 -7.80 1.76
CA SER A 89 7.65 -8.79 2.77
C SER A 89 6.41 -9.58 3.18
N ALA A 90 6.57 -10.85 3.56
CA ALA A 90 5.45 -11.62 4.08
C ALA A 90 5.92 -12.72 5.04
N THR A 91 5.04 -13.03 5.98
CA THR A 91 5.26 -13.96 7.08
C THR A 91 4.17 -15.01 7.11
N VAL A 92 4.54 -16.28 7.20
CA VAL A 92 3.59 -17.37 7.44
C VAL A 92 3.49 -17.61 8.94
N ASN A 93 2.30 -17.39 9.50
CA ASN A 93 1.99 -17.55 10.92
C ASN A 93 1.53 -18.95 11.30
#